data_AF-C3MAD2-F1
#
_entry.id   AF-C3MAD2-F1
#
_cell.length_a   1.000
_cell.length_b   1.000
_cell.length_c   1.000
_cell.angle_alpha   90.00
_cell.angle_beta   90.00
_cell.angle_gamma   90.00
#
_symmetry.space_group_name_H-M   'P 1'
#
loop_
_entity.id
_entity.type
_entity.pdbx_description
1 polymer ?
#
loop_
_entity_poly.entity_id
_entity_poly.type
_entity_poly.pdbx_seq_one_letter_code
_entity_poly.pdbx_strand_id
1 'polypeptide(L)'
;MTIAERKAREAHDRENPWRSMSEAKADGLICNLLFDDMAGHHSLEDMKYFLDTDGHWYRIDPPERIWRSPMNWRPAYVRMTPERRALIKKRYEESVA
;
A
#
# COMPACT_ATOMS: atom_id res chain seq x y z
N MET A 1 0.29 -0.41 -24.46
CA MET A 1 0.54 -1.72 -23.83
C MET A 1 0.68 -2.77 -24.93
N THR A 2 1.86 -3.34 -25.07
CA THR A 2 2.18 -4.46 -25.96
C THR A 2 1.69 -5.79 -25.36
N ILE A 3 1.60 -6.84 -26.18
CA ILE A 3 1.24 -8.20 -25.72
C ILE A 3 2.24 -8.71 -24.65
N ALA A 4 3.52 -8.35 -24.77
CA ALA A 4 4.55 -8.72 -23.82
C ALA A 4 4.32 -8.06 -22.45
N GLU A 5 4.04 -6.76 -22.43
CA GLU A 5 3.72 -6.04 -21.18
C GLU A 5 2.45 -6.58 -20.53
N ARG A 6 1.43 -6.95 -21.32
CA ARG A 6 0.20 -7.58 -20.79
C ARG A 6 0.51 -8.92 -20.12
N LYS A 7 1.25 -9.81 -20.79
CA LYS A 7 1.62 -11.12 -20.24
C LYS A 7 2.48 -11.00 -18.99
N ALA A 8 3.40 -10.03 -18.95
CA ALA A 8 4.25 -9.78 -17.79
C ALA A 8 3.41 -9.35 -16.58
N ARG A 9 2.43 -8.45 -16.79
CA ARG A 9 1.52 -8.03 -15.73
C ARG A 9 0.63 -9.17 -15.23
N GLU A 10 0.08 -9.98 -16.13
CA GLU A 10 -0.72 -11.16 -15.76
C GLU A 10 0.08 -12.22 -14.98
N ALA A 11 1.36 -12.41 -15.32
CA ALA A 11 2.24 -13.30 -14.57
C ALA A 11 2.52 -12.74 -13.16
N HIS A 12 2.85 -11.44 -13.08
CA HIS A 12 3.07 -10.76 -11.82
C HIS A 12 1.84 -10.82 -10.89
N ASP A 13 0.65 -10.56 -11.42
CA ASP A 13 -0.60 -10.61 -10.66
C ASP A 13 -0.91 -12.03 -10.16
N ARG A 14 -0.55 -13.06 -10.94
CA ARG A 14 -0.69 -14.47 -10.53
C ARG A 14 0.23 -14.84 -9.38
N GLU A 15 1.47 -14.33 -9.39
CA GLU A 15 2.46 -14.57 -8.33
C GLU A 15 2.19 -13.73 -7.08
N ASN A 16 1.49 -12.60 -7.22
CA ASN A 16 1.25 -11.62 -6.16
C ASN A 16 -0.25 -11.36 -5.99
N PRO A 17 -1.03 -12.37 -5.56
CA PRO A 17 -2.48 -12.22 -5.43
C PRO A 17 -2.86 -11.20 -4.36
N TRP A 18 -3.99 -10.53 -4.58
CA TRP A 18 -4.66 -9.74 -3.56
C TRP A 18 -5.10 -10.65 -2.40
N ARG A 19 -4.85 -10.17 -1.19
CA ARG A 19 -5.10 -10.88 0.07
C ARG A 19 -6.17 -10.17 0.88
N SER A 20 -6.82 -10.92 1.77
CA SER A 20 -7.83 -10.38 2.68
C SER A 20 -7.19 -9.44 3.69
N MET A 21 -7.88 -8.35 4.06
CA MET A 21 -7.41 -7.42 5.08
C MET A 21 -7.13 -8.08 6.44
N SER A 22 -7.78 -9.20 6.75
CA SER A 22 -7.53 -9.97 7.98
C SER A 22 -6.12 -10.57 8.07
N GLU A 23 -5.42 -10.70 6.94
CA GLU A 23 -4.06 -11.23 6.87
C GLU A 23 -2.99 -10.14 7.05
N ALA A 24 -3.38 -8.86 7.03
CA ALA A 24 -2.45 -7.75 7.14
C ALA A 24 -1.82 -7.68 8.54
N LYS A 25 -0.52 -7.38 8.61
CA LYS A 25 0.24 -7.28 9.87
C LYS A 25 0.94 -5.93 9.98
N ALA A 26 0.98 -5.39 11.19
CA ALA A 26 1.68 -4.15 11.52
C ALA A 26 3.21 -4.34 11.65
N ASP A 27 3.82 -5.11 10.74
CA ASP A 27 5.24 -5.48 10.78
C ASP A 27 6.12 -4.58 9.91
N GLY A 28 5.54 -3.53 9.30
CA GLY A 28 6.23 -2.62 8.39
C GLY A 28 6.42 -3.17 6.98
N LEU A 29 5.72 -4.24 6.60
CA LEU A 29 5.65 -4.70 5.22
C LEU A 29 5.00 -3.64 4.34
N ILE A 30 5.70 -3.26 3.27
CA ILE A 30 5.17 -2.38 2.24
C ILE A 30 4.16 -3.17 1.41
N CYS A 31 3.04 -2.54 1.08
CA CYS A 31 1.98 -3.12 0.29
C CYS A 31 1.32 -2.09 -0.62
N ASN A 32 0.49 -2.57 -1.55
CA ASN A 32 -0.53 -1.75 -2.18
C ASN A 32 -1.90 -2.07 -1.54
N LEU A 33 -2.77 -1.08 -1.51
CA LEU A 33 -4.14 -1.20 -1.02
C LEU A 33 -5.11 -1.07 -2.18
N LEU A 34 -6.12 -1.94 -2.19
CA LEU A 34 -7.26 -1.85 -3.10
C LEU A 34 -8.43 -1.24 -2.33
N PHE A 35 -8.96 -0.12 -2.82
CA PHE A 35 -10.13 0.53 -2.26
C PHE A 35 -11.36 0.24 -3.12
N ASP A 36 -12.54 0.26 -2.50
CA ASP A 36 -13.81 0.24 -3.20
C ASP A 36 -14.08 1.65 -3.73
N ASP A 37 -13.45 2.02 -4.84
CA ASP A 37 -13.67 3.33 -5.45
C ASP A 37 -14.35 3.14 -6.81
N MET A 38 -15.57 3.66 -6.94
CA MET A 38 -16.26 3.85 -8.22
C MET A 38 -15.53 4.90 -9.11
N ALA A 39 -14.54 5.61 -8.55
CA ALA A 39 -13.81 6.70 -9.17
C ALA A 39 -12.50 6.23 -9.82
N GLY A 40 -12.61 5.37 -10.84
CA GLY A 40 -11.56 5.26 -11.85
C GLY A 40 -10.28 4.54 -11.44
N HIS A 41 -9.61 4.00 -12.44
CA HIS A 41 -8.41 3.18 -12.32
C HIS A 41 -7.20 4.05 -11.92
N HIS A 42 -7.09 4.45 -10.65
CA HIS A 42 -5.83 4.98 -10.14
C HIS A 42 -4.80 3.85 -10.19
N SER A 43 -3.63 4.08 -10.80
CA SER A 43 -2.55 3.08 -10.87
C SER A 43 -2.18 2.63 -9.45
N LEU A 44 -2.76 1.52 -9.01
CA LEU A 44 -2.55 0.91 -7.70
C LEU A 44 -1.10 0.44 -7.50
N GLU A 45 -0.29 0.44 -8.56
CA GLU A 45 1.13 0.09 -8.53
C GLU A 45 2.00 1.24 -7.98
N ASP A 46 1.62 2.49 -8.21
CA ASP A 46 2.47 3.63 -7.88
C ASP A 46 2.36 4.05 -6.40
N MET A 47 1.21 3.78 -5.77
CA MET A 47 1.00 4.13 -4.36
C MET A 47 1.36 2.98 -3.42
N LYS A 48 2.31 3.26 -2.52
CA LYS A 48 2.79 2.30 -1.52
C LYS A 48 2.32 2.67 -0.13
N TYR A 49 1.93 1.67 0.63
CA TYR A 49 1.35 1.80 1.97
C TYR A 49 2.01 0.84 2.96
N PHE A 50 1.79 1.09 4.25
CA PHE A 50 2.08 0.16 5.32
C PHE A 50 1.05 0.27 6.45
N LEU A 51 0.86 -0.82 7.19
CA LEU A 51 0.10 -0.82 8.45
C LEU A 51 1.08 -0.54 9.59
N ASP A 52 0.77 0.48 10.39
CA ASP A 52 1.57 0.79 11.58
C ASP A 52 1.01 0.11 12.83
N THR A 53 1.80 0.10 13.91
CA THR A 53 1.42 -0.53 15.18
C THR A 53 0.28 0.20 15.89
N ASP A 54 -0.04 1.43 15.48
CA ASP A 54 -1.21 2.18 15.95
C ASP A 54 -2.53 1.71 15.29
N GLY A 55 -2.47 0.73 14.39
CA GLY A 55 -3.63 0.17 13.69
C GLY A 55 -4.08 0.98 12.46
N HIS A 56 -3.32 2.01 12.06
CA HIS A 56 -3.66 2.84 10.91
C HIS A 56 -2.78 2.56 9.70
N TRP A 57 -3.38 2.77 8.54
CA TRP A 57 -2.70 2.71 7.25
C TRP A 57 -2.08 4.05 6.92
N TYR A 58 -0.84 4.03 6.45
CA TYR A 58 -0.12 5.21 5.99
C TYR A 58 0.35 5.02 4.55
N ARG A 59 0.18 6.06 3.73
CA ARG A 59 0.84 6.16 2.41
C ARG A 59 2.27 6.66 2.60
N ILE A 60 3.20 6.06 1.86
CA ILE A 60 4.63 6.38 1.95
C ILE A 60 4.94 7.72 1.27
N ASP A 61 4.36 7.94 0.10
CA ASP A 61 4.62 9.14 -0.70
C ASP A 61 3.36 9.53 -1.52
N PRO A 62 2.81 10.74 -1.34
CA PRO A 62 3.08 11.65 -0.22
C PRO A 62 2.72 11.02 1.13
N PRO A 63 3.43 11.32 2.24
CA PRO A 63 3.07 10.89 3.59
C PRO A 63 1.64 11.31 3.96
N GLU A 64 0.76 10.32 4.17
CA GLU A 64 -0.65 10.57 4.49
C GLU A 64 -1.22 9.42 5.33
N ARG A 65 -2.02 9.74 6.35
CA ARG A 65 -2.85 8.75 7.04
C ARG A 65 -4.10 8.43 6.22
N ILE A 66 -4.33 7.15 5.98
CA ILE A 66 -5.48 6.68 5.22
C ILE A 66 -6.66 6.43 6.15
N TRP A 67 -7.73 7.18 5.92
CA TRP A 67 -8.98 7.09 6.69
C TRP A 67 -10.00 6.15 6.07
N ARG A 68 -9.95 5.96 4.75
CA ARG A 68 -10.83 5.03 4.03
C ARG A 68 -10.42 3.58 4.28
N SER A 69 -11.40 2.70 4.42
CA SER A 69 -11.14 1.26 4.61
C SER A 69 -10.79 0.60 3.27
N PRO A 70 -9.59 0.02 3.13
CA PRO A 70 -9.26 -0.80 1.96
C PRO A 70 -10.04 -2.13 2.01
N MET A 71 -10.34 -2.68 0.83
CA MET A 71 -10.99 -3.99 0.68
C MET A 71 -9.99 -5.14 0.72
N ASN A 72 -8.85 -4.96 0.07
CA ASN A 72 -7.81 -5.96 -0.07
C ASN A 72 -6.44 -5.28 -0.08
N TRP A 73 -5.41 -6.08 0.15
CA TRP A 73 -4.02 -5.61 0.10
C TRP A 73 -3.15 -6.62 -0.65
N ARG A 74 -2.04 -6.17 -1.22
CA ARG A 74 -1.04 -7.06 -1.81
C ARG A 74 0.36 -6.69 -1.31
N PRO A 75 1.17 -7.67 -0.87
CA PRO A 75 2.51 -7.39 -0.38
C PRO A 75 3.43 -6.98 -1.54
N ALA A 76 4.28 -5.97 -1.30
CA ALA A 76 5.40 -5.65 -2.18
C ALA A 76 6.68 -6.42 -1.80
N TYR A 77 6.60 -7.32 -0.79
CA TYR A 77 7.69 -8.14 -0.23
C TYR A 77 8.95 -7.38 0.19
N VAL A 78 8.84 -6.05 0.35
CA VAL A 78 9.88 -5.18 0.93
C VAL A 78 9.38 -4.71 2.29
N ARG A 79 10.22 -4.85 3.32
CA ARG A 79 9.93 -4.34 4.66
C ARG A 79 10.64 -3.02 4.90
N MET A 80 9.97 -2.11 5.59
CA MET A 80 10.58 -0.89 6.08
C MET A 80 11.18 -1.09 7.46
N THR A 81 12.23 -0.33 7.76
CA THR A 81 12.75 -0.24 9.11
C THR A 81 11.81 0.59 10.01
N PRO A 82 11.83 0.36 11.34
CA PRO A 82 11.06 1.17 12.29
C PRO A 82 11.34 2.67 12.18
N GLU A 83 12.60 3.07 11.97
CA GLU A 83 13.01 4.48 11.89
C GLU A 83 12.37 5.16 10.67
N ARG A 84 12.31 4.44 9.54
CA ARG A 84 11.67 4.98 8.32
C ARG A 84 10.17 5.15 8.51
N ARG A 85 9.50 4.25 9.24
CA ARG A 85 8.07 4.39 9.58
C ARG A 85 7.82 5.63 10.44
N ALA A 86 8.63 5.81 11.49
CA ALA A 86 8.56 6.97 12.36
C ALA A 86 8.76 8.29 11.59
N LEU A 87 9.71 8.32 10.64
CA LEU A 87 9.94 9.50 9.80
C LEU A 87 8.72 9.85 8.93
N ILE A 88 8.07 8.86 8.31
CA ILE A 88 6.88 9.09 7.48
C ILE A 88 5.73 9.60 8.34
N LYS A 89 5.51 9.00 9.51
CA LYS A 89 4.49 9.45 10.45
C LYS A 89 4.72 10.89 10.89
N LYS A 90 5.97 11.23 11.25
CA LYS A 90 6.35 12.60 11.60
C LYS A 90 6.06 13.59 10.47
N ARG A 91 6.40 13.24 9.23
CA ARG A 91 6.12 14.09 8.05
C ARG A 91 4.64 14.29 7.80
N TYR A 92 3.81 13.28 8.08
CA TYR A 92 2.36 13.41 8.04
C TYR A 92 1.86 14.34 9.15
N GLU A 93 2.37 14.22 10.38
CA GLU A 93 2.01 15.12 11.48
C GLU A 93 2.38 16.57 11.17
N GLU A 94 3.56 16.80 10.58
CA GLU A 94 4.02 18.12 10.12
C GLU A 94 3.18 18.69 8.97
N SER A 95 2.53 17.86 8.13
CA SER A 95 1.71 18.34 7.01
C SER A 95 0.27 18.68 7.40
N VAL A 96 -0.18 18.25 8.59
CA VAL A 96 -1.54 18.48 9.10
C VAL A 96 -1.57 19.53 10.22
N ALA A 97 -0.41 19.94 10.74
CA ALA A 97 -0.24 21.02 11.71
C ALA A 97 -0.31 22.41 11.05
#